data_AF-A0A7J4FYZ1-F1
#
_entry.id   AF-A0A7J4FYZ1-F1
#
_cell.length_a   1.000
_cell.length_b   1.000
_cell.length_c   1.000
_cell.angle_alpha   90.00
_cell.angle_beta   90.00
_cell.angle_gamma   90.00
#
_symmetry.space_group_name_H-M   'P 1'
#
loop_
_entity.id
_entity.type
_entity.pdbx_description
1 polymer ?
#
loop_
_entity_poly.entity_id
_entity_poly.type
_entity_poly.pdbx_seq_one_letter_code
_entity_poly.pdbx_strand_id
1 'polypeptide(L)'
;KFIIKRIKKGKILVIEDSLSSSEEACLIEETMKHIDDKFPGIEVSTLRERSVESIREKLIRLLGGRTGGLTVIGPSKLVKRIRKEPNKIILKAEKKSAR
;
A
#
# COMPACT_ATOMS: atom_id res chain seq x y z
N LYS A 1 1.64 8.64 12.05
CA LYS A 1 1.29 7.62 13.10
C LYS A 1 0.30 6.51 12.66
N PHE A 2 -0.86 6.81 12.05
CA PHE A 2 -1.85 5.76 11.69
C PHE A 2 -1.32 4.73 10.68
N ILE A 3 -0.71 5.20 9.58
CA ILE A 3 -0.20 4.36 8.48
C ILE A 3 0.81 3.33 9.01
N ILE A 4 1.87 3.78 9.68
CA ILE A 4 2.90 2.92 10.26
C ILE A 4 2.31 1.90 11.24
N LYS A 5 1.38 2.31 12.11
CA LYS A 5 0.72 1.40 13.06
C LYS A 5 -0.06 0.28 12.36
N ARG A 6 -0.72 0.56 11.23
CA ARG A 6 -1.45 -0.46 10.46
C ARG A 6 -0.49 -1.38 9.72
N ILE A 7 0.55 -0.83 9.10
CA ILE A 7 1.53 -1.61 8.34
C ILE A 7 2.34 -2.53 9.26
N LYS A 8 2.74 -2.08 10.46
CA LYS A 8 3.38 -2.94 11.47
C LYS A 8 2.52 -4.14 11.89
N LYS A 9 1.20 -4.06 11.73
CA LYS A 9 0.25 -5.18 11.94
C LYS A 9 0.06 -6.07 10.70
N GLY A 10 0.94 -5.95 9.71
CA GLY A 10 0.88 -6.71 8.46
C GLY A 10 -0.22 -6.26 7.51
N LYS A 11 -0.82 -5.08 7.71
CA LYS A 11 -1.86 -4.56 6.81
C LYS A 11 -1.24 -3.84 5.62
N ILE A 12 -1.86 -3.98 4.46
CA ILE A 12 -1.58 -3.19 3.26
C ILE A 12 -2.62 -2.07 3.22
N LEU A 13 -2.15 -0.83 3.01
CA LEU A 13 -3.00 0.33 2.80
C LEU A 13 -3.07 0.64 1.31
N VAL A 14 -4.26 0.98 0.84
CA VAL A 14 -4.50 1.42 -0.53
C VAL A 14 -5.21 2.77 -0.48
N ILE A 15 -4.71 3.74 -1.25
CA ILE A 15 -5.20 5.12 -1.28
C ILE A 15 -5.54 5.47 -2.73
N GLU A 16 -6.68 6.14 -2.94
CA GLU A 16 -7.19 6.60 -4.25
C GLU A 16 -6.52 7.90 -4.70
N ASP A 17 -5.23 8.08 -4.39
CA ASP A 17 -4.40 9.16 -4.90
C ASP A 17 -2.91 8.78 -4.85
N SER A 18 -2.08 9.51 -5.60
CA SER A 18 -0.63 9.52 -5.42
C SER A 18 -0.22 10.32 -4.19
N LEU A 19 0.85 9.88 -3.51
CA LEU A 19 1.51 10.73 -2.53
C LEU A 19 2.31 11.83 -3.24
N SER A 20 2.23 13.05 -2.73
CA SER A 20 3.17 14.11 -3.09
C SER A 20 4.58 13.79 -2.58
N SER A 21 5.60 14.42 -3.15
CA SER A 21 6.99 14.18 -2.75
C SER A 21 7.26 14.49 -1.27
N SER A 22 6.59 15.50 -0.71
CA SER A 22 6.69 15.85 0.71
C SER A 22 6.02 14.80 1.60
N GLU A 23 4.85 14.28 1.21
CA GLU A 23 4.18 13.20 1.93
C GLU A 23 4.97 11.90 1.90
N GLU A 24 5.56 11.57 0.74
CA GLU A 24 6.42 10.40 0.60
C GLU A 24 7.67 10.53 1.47
N ALA A 25 8.34 11.68 1.44
CA ALA A 25 9.49 11.97 2.31
C ALA A 25 9.13 11.85 3.80
N CYS A 26 8.00 12.43 4.22
CA CYS A 26 7.53 12.33 5.60
C CYS A 26 7.24 10.87 6.00
N LEU A 27 6.62 10.09 5.11
CA LEU A 27 6.35 8.68 5.35
C LEU A 27 7.65 7.85 5.48
N ILE A 28 8.65 8.14 4.65
CA ILE A 28 9.97 7.49 4.71
C ILE A 28 10.66 7.85 6.03
N GLU A 29 10.70 9.13 6.39
CA GLU A 29 11.32 9.61 7.64
C GLU A 29 10.67 8.95 8.86
N GLU A 30 9.34 8.94 8.92
CA GLU A 30 8.60 8.28 9.99
C GLU A 30 8.85 6.76 10.00
N THR A 31 9.03 6.14 8.83
CA THR A 31 9.37 4.71 8.75
C THR A 31 10.74 4.45 9.37
N MET A 32 11.75 5.26 9.05
CA MET A 32 13.12 5.08 9.53
C MET A 32 13.21 5.10 11.06
N LYS A 33 12.40 5.94 11.72
CA LYS A 33 12.27 5.98 13.20
C LYS A 33 11.73 4.68 13.81
N HIS A 34 11.20 3.80 12.98
CA HIS A 34 10.47 2.61 13.40
C HIS A 34 11.07 1.30 12.87
N ILE A 35 12.14 1.34 12.08
CA ILE A 35 12.79 0.15 11.52
C ILE A 35 13.47 -0.65 12.63
N ASP A 36 13.24 -1.97 12.61
CA ASP A 36 13.85 -2.96 13.50
C ASP A 36 13.87 -4.33 12.79
N ASP A 37 14.43 -5.37 13.43
CA ASP A 37 14.52 -6.72 12.84
C ASP A 37 13.16 -7.32 12.44
N LYS A 38 12.09 -6.96 13.17
CA LYS A 38 10.73 -7.43 12.94
C LYS A 38 10.03 -6.59 11.86
N PHE A 39 10.37 -5.30 11.76
CA PHE A 39 9.85 -4.35 10.80
C PHE A 39 10.98 -3.72 9.97
N PRO A 40 11.38 -4.36 8.86
CA PRO A 40 12.47 -3.87 8.00
C PRO A 40 12.08 -2.65 7.14
N GLY A 41 10.90 -2.07 7.35
CA GLY A 41 10.40 -0.91 6.62
C GLY A 41 9.18 -1.19 5.74
N ILE A 42 8.88 -0.21 4.88
CA ILE A 42 7.72 -0.19 3.98
C ILE A 42 8.14 -0.31 2.52
N GLU A 43 7.19 -0.64 1.67
CA GLU A 43 7.28 -0.48 0.22
C GLU A 43 6.07 0.35 -0.23
N VAL A 44 6.34 1.37 -1.05
CA VAL A 44 5.35 2.30 -1.62
C VAL A 44 5.35 2.06 -3.13
N SER A 45 4.17 1.84 -3.70
CA SER A 45 4.02 1.68 -5.15
C SER A 45 2.79 2.43 -5.63
N THR A 46 3.01 3.38 -6.53
CA THR A 46 1.93 4.15 -7.17
C THR A 46 1.64 3.52 -8.53
N LEU A 47 0.49 2.86 -8.64
CA LEU A 47 -0.01 2.30 -9.88
C LEU A 47 -0.61 3.42 -10.73
N ARG A 48 0.20 3.92 -11.65
CA ARG A 48 -0.23 4.78 -12.76
C ARG A 48 -0.81 3.92 -13.87
N GLU A 49 -1.45 4.54 -14.85
CA GLU A 49 -2.38 3.89 -15.77
C GLU A 49 -1.88 2.66 -16.56
N ARG A 50 -0.57 2.38 -16.61
CA ARG A 50 0.03 1.47 -17.58
C ARG A 50 0.79 0.27 -17.01
N SER A 51 0.88 0.10 -15.68
CA SER A 51 1.90 -0.80 -15.10
C SER A 51 1.42 -2.17 -14.64
N VAL A 52 0.11 -2.41 -14.44
CA VAL A 52 -0.46 -3.75 -14.12
C VAL A 52 -2.01 -3.68 -14.17
N GLU A 53 -2.62 -3.86 -15.34
CA GLU A 53 -4.09 -3.84 -15.48
C GLU A 53 -4.79 -4.80 -14.49
N SER A 54 -4.36 -6.06 -14.39
CA SER A 54 -5.15 -7.08 -13.68
C SER A 54 -5.23 -6.90 -12.16
N ILE A 55 -4.18 -6.38 -11.50
CA ILE A 55 -4.20 -6.13 -10.05
C ILE A 55 -4.89 -4.80 -9.77
N ARG A 56 -4.60 -3.77 -10.58
CA ARG A 56 -5.23 -2.45 -10.47
C ARG A 56 -6.75 -2.54 -10.64
N GLU A 57 -7.22 -3.24 -11.67
CA GLU A 57 -8.65 -3.44 -11.93
C GLU A 57 -9.36 -4.17 -10.78
N LYS A 58 -8.74 -5.23 -10.24
CA LYS A 58 -9.28 -5.96 -9.08
C LYS A 58 -9.38 -5.07 -7.85
N LEU A 59 -8.37 -4.24 -7.60
CA LEU A 59 -8.36 -3.29 -6.47
C LEU A 59 -9.37 -2.17 -6.65
N ILE A 60 -9.49 -1.58 -7.84
CA ILE A 60 -10.48 -0.54 -8.16
C ILE A 60 -11.90 -1.11 -7.96
N ARG A 61 -12.17 -2.31 -8.49
CA ARG A 61 -13.46 -3.00 -8.29
C ARG A 61 -13.77 -3.26 -6.81
N LEU A 62 -12.76 -3.63 -6.02
CA LEU A 62 -12.91 -3.90 -4.59
C LEU A 62 -13.15 -2.64 -3.76
N LEU A 63 -12.55 -1.52 -4.14
CA LEU A 63 -12.65 -0.24 -3.42
C LEU A 63 -13.87 0.59 -3.85
N GLY A 64 -14.40 0.34 -5.05
CA GLY A 64 -15.52 1.08 -5.63
C GLY A 64 -15.13 2.51 -6.06
N GLY A 65 -13.84 2.76 -6.28
CA GLY A 65 -13.25 4.07 -6.54
C GLY A 65 -13.08 4.41 -8.03
N ARG A 66 -12.71 5.67 -8.32
CA ARG A 66 -12.40 6.18 -9.67
C ARG A 66 -10.92 5.94 -10.03
N THR A 67 -10.59 6.01 -11.32
CA THR A 67 -9.26 5.68 -11.91
C THR A 67 -8.11 6.64 -11.57
N GLY A 68 -8.30 7.57 -10.61
CA GLY A 68 -7.22 8.37 -10.04
C GLY A 68 -6.09 7.45 -9.56
N GLY A 69 -4.84 7.92 -9.62
CA GLY A 69 -3.67 7.10 -9.32
C GLY A 69 -3.84 6.30 -8.02
N LEU A 70 -3.46 5.02 -8.02
CA LEU A 70 -3.65 4.15 -6.86
C LEU A 70 -2.33 3.96 -6.14
N THR A 71 -2.22 4.40 -4.88
CA THR A 71 -1.01 4.16 -4.08
C THR A 71 -1.21 2.99 -3.13
N VAL A 72 -0.29 2.03 -3.19
CA VAL A 72 -0.23 0.87 -2.31
C VAL A 72 0.95 1.02 -1.36
N ILE A 73 0.70 0.90 -0.06
CA ILE A 73 1.71 1.01 0.99
C ILE A 73 1.63 -0.23 1.88
N GLY A 74 2.73 -0.96 2.01
CA GLY A 74 2.74 -2.19 2.81
C GLY A 74 4.10 -2.55 3.40
N PRO A 75 4.19 -3.61 4.21
CA PRO A 75 5.46 -4.09 4.75
C PRO A 75 6.33 -4.60 3.60
N SER A 76 7.60 -4.22 3.56
CA SER A 76 8.50 -4.55 2.44
C SER A 76 8.64 -6.06 2.16
N LYS A 77 8.61 -6.90 3.21
CA LYS A 77 8.62 -8.37 3.07
C LYS A 77 7.35 -8.92 2.40
N LEU A 78 6.20 -8.26 2.58
CA LEU A 78 4.91 -8.72 2.05
C LEU A 78 4.74 -8.32 0.58
N VAL A 79 5.10 -7.09 0.22
CA VAL A 79 5.01 -6.60 -1.16
C VAL A 79 5.97 -7.36 -2.08
N LYS A 80 7.21 -7.62 -1.64
CA LYS A 80 8.15 -8.51 -2.35
C LYS A 80 7.58 -9.91 -2.64
N ARG A 81 6.79 -10.48 -1.73
CA ARG A 81 6.12 -11.78 -1.95
C ARG A 81 5.00 -11.67 -2.99
N ILE A 82 4.17 -10.64 -2.91
CA ILE A 82 3.09 -10.37 -3.88
C ILE A 82 3.65 -10.24 -5.30
N ARG A 83 4.76 -9.55 -5.48
CA ARG A 83 5.41 -9.40 -6.79
C ARG A 83 5.95 -10.73 -7.34
N LYS A 84 6.40 -11.64 -6.48
CA LYS A 84 6.89 -12.98 -6.89
C LYS A 84 5.75 -13.95 -7.19
N GLU A 85 4.66 -13.89 -6.43
CA GLU A 85 3.56 -14.85 -6.52
C GLU A 85 2.19 -14.14 -6.52
N PRO A 86 1.85 -13.39 -7.60
CA PRO A 86 0.65 -12.55 -7.64
C PRO A 86 -0.67 -13.35 -7.59
N ASN A 87 -0.64 -14.63 -7.97
CA ASN A 87 -1.83 -15.49 -8.05
C ASN A 87 -2.22 -16.14 -6.71
N LYS A 88 -1.40 -16.02 -5.66
CA LYS A 88 -1.63 -16.67 -4.35
C LYS A 88 -2.22 -15.74 -3.28
N ILE A 89 -2.76 -14.59 -3.69
CA ILE A 89 -3.17 -13.54 -2.75
C ILE A 89 -4.64 -13.72 -2.37
N ILE A 90 -4.90 -14.02 -1.10
CA ILE A 90 -6.23 -13.91 -0.50
C ILE A 90 -6.37 -12.49 0.06
N LEU A 91 -7.15 -11.66 -0.62
CA LEU A 91 -7.40 -10.27 -0.23
C LEU A 91 -8.66 -10.18 0.65
N LYS A 92 -8.49 -9.75 1.90
CA LYS A 92 -9.60 -9.37 2.78
C LYS A 92 -9.60 -7.86 2.95
N ALA A 93 -10.61 -7.19 2.41
CA ALA A 93 -10.74 -5.73 2.48
C ALA A 93 -11.66 -5.30 3.63
N GLU A 94 -11.27 -4.22 4.30
CA GLU A 94 -12.07 -3.54 5.32
C GLU A 94 -12.12 -2.05 4.93
N LYS A 95 -13.29 -1.55 4.53
CA LYS A 95 -13.49 -0.13 4.19
C LYS A 95 -13.73 0.66 5.47
N LYS A 96 -12.89 1.65 5.75
CA LYS A 96 -13.14 2.62 6.83
C LYS A 96 -13.76 3.87 6.21
N SER A 97 -15.03 4.14 6.49
CA SER A 97 -15.64 5.42 6.16
C SER A 97 -15.07 6.47 7.11
N ALA A 98 -14.49 7.54 6.57
CA ALA A 98 -14.31 8.76 7.34
C ALA A 98 -15.72 9.28 7.64
N ARG A 99 -16.14 9.22 8.90
CA ARG A 99 -17.21 10.02 9.47
C ARG A 99 -16.55 11.00 10.42
#